data_AF-A0A7W2N5H6-F1
#
_entry.id   AF-A0A7W2N5H6-F1
#
_cell.length_a   1.000
_cell.length_b   1.000
_cell.length_c   1.000
_cell.angle_alpha   90.00
_cell.angle_beta   90.00
_cell.angle_gamma   90.00
#
_symmetry.space_group_name_H-M   'P 1'
#
loop_
_entity.id
_entity.type
_entity.pdbx_description
1 polymer ?
#
loop_
_entity_poly.entity_id
_entity_poly.type
_entity_poly.pdbx_seq_one_letter_code
_entity_poly.pdbx_strand_id
1 'polypeptide(L)'
;MEFNIWYSFLIVIFSLNIFVSIFLAKRDDLERFQKIAQIILVWLIPIVGAIGLWLFNKSNDDNNNTPEGRKFGGGSGSGVVGD
;
A
#
# COMPACT_ATOMS: atom_id res chain seq x y z
N MET A 1 -21.76 2.99 -27.21
CA MET A 1 -21.02 2.30 -26.14
C MET A 1 -20.69 3.35 -25.10
N GLU A 2 -21.36 3.34 -23.95
CA GLU A 2 -20.97 4.21 -22.83
C GLU A 2 -19.68 3.65 -22.23
N PHE A 3 -18.55 4.28 -22.55
CA PHE A 3 -17.31 4.00 -21.85
C PHE A 3 -17.42 4.61 -20.45
N ASN A 4 -17.66 3.77 -19.45
CA ASN A 4 -17.58 4.23 -18.06
C ASN A 4 -16.16 4.71 -17.77
N ILE A 5 -16.05 5.91 -17.19
CA ILE A 5 -14.78 6.53 -16.80
C ILE A 5 -13.91 5.57 -15.96
N TRP A 6 -14.56 4.74 -15.16
CA TRP A 6 -13.93 3.72 -14.32
C TRP A 6 -13.21 2.65 -15.13
N TYR A 7 -13.82 2.15 -16.21
CA TYR A 7 -13.19 1.17 -17.09
C TYR A 7 -12.00 1.77 -17.83
N SER A 8 -12.12 3.02 -18.30
CA SER A 8 -11.00 3.72 -18.93
C SER A 8 -9.82 3.88 -17.96
N PHE A 9 -10.09 4.23 -16.69
CA PHE A 9 -9.05 4.36 -15.67
C PHE A 9 -8.33 3.04 -15.38
N LEU A 10 -9.09 1.93 -15.25
CA LEU A 10 -8.51 0.59 -15.07
C LEU A 10 -7.65 0.17 -16.24
N ILE A 11 -8.08 0.46 -17.48
CA ILE A 11 -7.31 0.16 -18.70
C ILE A 11 -5.98 0.93 -18.69
N VAL A 12 -5.99 2.22 -18.35
CA VAL A 12 -4.75 3.03 -18.30
C VAL A 12 -3.77 2.47 -17.28
N ILE A 13 -4.24 2.13 -16.07
CA ILE A 13 -3.39 1.53 -15.02
C ILE A 13 -2.82 0.19 -15.50
N PHE A 14 -3.65 -0.66 -16.09
CA PHE A 14 -3.23 -1.96 -16.59
C PHE A 14 -2.19 -1.82 -17.72
N SER A 15 -2.42 -0.91 -18.66
CA SER A 15 -1.47 -0.61 -19.75
C SER A 15 -0.13 -0.10 -19.22
N LEU A 16 -0.12 0.76 -18.18
CA LEU A 16 1.11 1.22 -17.54
C LEU A 16 1.90 0.06 -16.90
N ASN A 17 1.22 -0.86 -16.21
CA ASN A 17 1.86 -2.04 -15.62
C ASN A 17 2.50 -2.93 -16.70
N ILE A 18 1.83 -3.12 -17.84
CA ILE A 18 2.40 -3.84 -18.98
C ILE A 18 3.61 -3.09 -19.56
N PHE A 19 3.50 -1.79 -19.80
CA PHE A 19 4.59 -1.00 -20.36
C PHE A 19 5.85 -1.06 -19.49
N VAL A 20 5.69 -0.90 -18.17
CA VAL A 20 6.78 -1.01 -17.20
C VAL A 20 7.36 -2.42 -17.20
N SER A 21 6.52 -3.46 -17.23
CA SER A 21 6.98 -4.86 -17.30
C SER A 21 7.81 -5.13 -18.57
N ILE A 22 7.39 -4.62 -19.74
CA ILE A 22 8.14 -4.75 -21.00
C ILE A 22 9.47 -3.98 -20.91
N PHE A 23 9.47 -2.77 -20.35
CA PHE A 23 10.68 -1.99 -20.15
C PHE A 23 11.70 -2.73 -19.28
N LEU A 24 11.25 -3.28 -18.14
CA LEU A 24 12.06 -4.12 -17.25
C LEU A 24 12.57 -5.38 -17.94
N ALA A 25 11.73 -6.04 -18.74
CA ALA A 25 12.12 -7.24 -19.49
C ALA A 25 13.26 -6.97 -20.47
N LYS A 26 13.24 -5.80 -21.13
CA LYS A 26 14.24 -5.36 -22.11
C LYS A 26 15.56 -4.85 -21.51
N ARG A 27 15.67 -4.68 -20.19
CA ARG A 27 16.94 -4.28 -19.56
C ARG A 27 17.89 -5.47 -19.49
N ASP A 28 18.97 -5.46 -20.26
CA ASP A 28 20.00 -6.51 -20.20
C ASP A 28 20.95 -6.39 -19.00
N ASP A 29 20.87 -5.27 -18.29
CA ASP A 29 21.73 -4.93 -17.14
C ASP A 29 21.32 -5.61 -15.82
N LEU A 30 20.18 -6.31 -15.80
CA LEU A 30 19.65 -6.97 -14.60
C LEU A 30 19.74 -8.49 -14.73
N GLU A 31 20.25 -9.12 -13.68
CA GLU A 31 20.23 -10.56 -13.52
C GLU A 31 18.79 -11.10 -13.66
N ARG A 32 18.64 -12.26 -14.32
CA ARG A 32 17.34 -12.85 -14.67
C ARG A 32 16.41 -12.99 -13.46
N PHE A 33 16.94 -13.36 -12.30
CA PHE A 33 16.15 -13.50 -11.06
C PHE A 33 15.61 -12.15 -10.56
N GLN A 34 16.47 -11.13 -10.47
CA GLN A 34 16.07 -9.79 -10.04
C GLN A 34 15.03 -9.16 -10.97
N LYS A 35 15.20 -9.37 -12.28
CA LYS A 35 14.24 -8.94 -13.32
C LYS A 35 12.86 -9.55 -13.10
N ILE A 36 12.79 -10.87 -12.88
CA ILE A 36 11.52 -11.57 -12.63
C ILE A 36 10.87 -11.07 -11.34
N ALA A 37 11.65 -10.93 -10.26
CA ALA A 37 11.15 -10.42 -8.99
C ALA A 37 10.57 -9.00 -9.12
N GLN A 38 11.26 -8.10 -9.84
CA GLN A 38 10.78 -6.73 -10.07
C GLN A 38 9.49 -6.70 -10.88
N ILE A 39 9.36 -7.53 -11.91
CA ILE A 39 8.11 -7.66 -12.68
C ILE A 39 6.99 -8.13 -11.75
N ILE A 40 7.21 -9.18 -10.95
CA ILE A 40 6.20 -9.67 -9.99
C ILE A 40 5.77 -8.56 -9.02
N LEU A 41 6.73 -7.78 -8.49
CA LEU A 41 6.45 -6.70 -7.55
C LEU A 41 5.61 -5.58 -8.18
N VAL A 42 5.82 -5.24 -9.46
CA VAL A 42 5.00 -4.24 -10.18
C VAL A 42 3.51 -4.59 -10.09
N TRP A 43 3.17 -5.87 -10.19
CA TRP A 43 1.78 -6.34 -10.08
C TRP A 43 1.31 -6.54 -8.64
N LEU A 44 2.21 -6.93 -7.73
CA LEU A 44 1.85 -7.36 -6.38
C LEU A 44 1.76 -6.19 -5.38
N ILE A 45 2.62 -5.17 -5.51
CA ILE A 45 2.63 -3.96 -4.68
C ILE A 45 1.26 -3.26 -4.65
N PRO A 46 0.58 -2.96 -5.78
CA PRO A 46 -0.71 -2.28 -5.73
C PRO A 46 -1.79 -3.10 -5.01
N ILE A 47 -1.75 -4.44 -5.11
CA ILE A 47 -2.69 -5.32 -4.41
C ILE A 47 -2.42 -5.30 -2.91
N VAL A 48 -1.16 -5.46 -2.49
CA VAL A 48 -0.78 -5.44 -1.07
C VAL A 48 -1.03 -4.07 -0.46
N GLY A 49 -0.75 -2.99 -1.18
CA GLY A 49 -1.04 -1.62 -0.75
C GLY A 49 -2.54 -1.39 -0.53
N ALA A 50 -3.39 -1.86 -1.46
CA ALA A 50 -4.83 -1.75 -1.31
C ALA A 50 -5.36 -2.57 -0.12
N ILE A 51 -4.90 -3.81 0.05
CA ILE A 51 -5.30 -4.67 1.19
C ILE A 51 -4.82 -4.05 2.50
N GLY A 52 -3.57 -3.58 2.57
CA GLY A 52 -3.00 -2.97 3.77
C GLY A 52 -3.76 -1.71 4.19
N LEU A 53 -4.07 -0.82 3.24
CA LEU A 53 -4.88 0.37 3.50
C LEU A 53 -6.31 0.01 3.92
N TRP A 54 -6.91 -1.01 3.30
CA TRP A 54 -8.24 -1.47 3.68
C TRP A 54 -8.26 -2.03 5.11
N LEU A 55 -7.30 -2.89 5.47
CA LEU A 55 -7.18 -3.44 6.83
C LEU A 55 -6.89 -2.36 7.87
N PHE A 56 -6.02 -1.39 7.54
CA PHE A 56 -5.70 -0.28 8.43
C PHE A 56 -6.92 0.61 8.69
N ASN A 57 -7.64 0.99 7.63
CA ASN A 57 -8.85 1.80 7.78
C ASN A 57 -9.96 1.04 8.51
N LYS A 58 -10.12 -0.27 8.21
CA LYS A 58 -11.09 -1.12 8.91
C LYS A 58 -10.79 -1.23 10.40
N SER A 59 -9.52 -1.42 10.77
CA SER A 59 -9.09 -1.41 12.18
C SER A 59 -9.49 -0.09 12.84
N ASN A 60 -9.28 1.04 12.18
CA ASN A 60 -9.67 2.34 12.73
C ASN A 60 -11.19 2.50 12.88
N ASP A 61 -11.99 2.05 11.91
CA ASP A 61 -13.46 2.12 12.00
C ASP A 61 -14.01 1.22 13.12
N ASP A 62 -13.49 -0.01 13.25
CA ASP A 62 -13.87 -0.94 14.32
C ASP A 62 -13.49 -0.38 15.71
N ASN A 63 -12.36 0.35 15.80
CA ASN A 63 -11.90 0.99 17.03
C ASN A 63 -12.66 2.29 17.36
N ASN A 64 -13.28 2.96 16.38
CA ASN A 64 -13.96 4.25 16.57
C ASN A 64 -15.43 4.09 17.03
N ASN A 65 -15.97 2.86 17.03
CA ASN A 65 -17.28 2.54 17.58
C ASN A 65 -17.26 2.29 19.10
N THR A 66 -16.10 2.43 19.75
CA THR A 66 -16.00 2.45 21.22
C THR A 66 -15.92 3.90 21.69
N PRO A 67 -16.89 4.43 22.45
CA PRO A 67 -16.83 5.79 22.97
C PRO A 67 -15.92 5.85 24.20
N GLU A 68 -14.68 5.34 24.16
CA GLU A 68 -13.81 5.38 25.34
C GLU A 68 -12.36 5.68 24.94
N GLY A 69 -11.96 6.91 25.23
CA GLY A 69 -10.62 7.39 25.00
C GLY A 69 -9.59 6.58 25.78
N ARG A 70 -8.42 6.38 25.19
CA ARG A 70 -7.18 6.32 25.95
C ARG A 70 -6.02 6.81 25.10
N LYS A 71 -5.58 8.02 25.46
CA LYS A 71 -4.33 8.72 25.17
C LYS A 71 -3.23 7.82 24.59
N PHE A 72 -2.92 8.00 23.31
CA PHE A 72 -1.64 7.65 22.73
C PHE A 72 -0.72 8.89 22.81
N GLY A 73 0.27 8.86 23.70
CA GLY A 73 1.23 9.94 23.90
C GLY A 73 1.27 10.48 25.33
N GLY A 74 2.07 9.84 26.18
CA GLY A 74 2.39 10.32 27.53
C GLY A 74 3.62 9.59 28.02
N GLY A 75 4.79 10.14 27.73
CA GLY A 75 6.08 9.53 28.06
C GLY A 75 6.24 9.28 29.56
N SER A 76 6.97 8.22 29.87
CA SER A 76 7.45 7.89 31.21
C SER A 76 8.34 9.02 31.74
N GLY A 77 7.80 9.90 32.56
CA GLY A 77 8.54 10.92 33.30
C GLY A 77 8.56 10.58 34.78
N SER A 78 9.62 9.90 35.21
CA SER A 78 9.95 9.69 36.62
C SER A 78 10.05 11.03 37.35
N GLY A 79 9.31 11.19 38.44
CA GLY A 79 9.40 12.36 39.32
C GLY A 79 9.09 11.95 40.74
N VAL A 80 10.12 11.54 41.48
CA VAL A 80 10.09 11.44 42.95
C VAL A 80 9.85 12.85 43.49
N VAL A 81 8.71 13.08 44.13
CA VAL A 81 8.49 14.25 44.99
C VAL A 81 8.77 13.78 46.40
N GLY A 82 9.87 14.27 46.98
CA GLY A 82 10.26 14.01 48.36
C GLY A 82 9.58 15.00 49.29
N ASP A 83 9.28 14.50 50.50
CA ASP A 83 8.75 15.23 51.64
C ASP A 83 9.87 15.47 52.66
#